data_AF-A0A960MTU8-F1
#
_entry.id   AF-A0A960MTU8-F1
#
_cell.length_a   1.000
_cell.length_b   1.000
_cell.length_c   1.000
_cell.angle_alpha   90.00
_cell.angle_beta   90.00
_cell.angle_gamma   90.00
#
_symmetry.space_group_name_H-M   'P 1'
#
loop_
_entity.id
_entity.type
_entity.pdbx_description
1 polymer ?
#
loop_
_entity_poly.entity_id
_entity_poly.type
_entity_poly.pdbx_seq_one_letter_code
_entity_poly.pdbx_strand_id
1 'polypeptide(L)'
;GAMDWLRELPQEERSALSNSLGYALIWANPEKGAAFLLEGATEEELPNRYSQVVSAWATRNPNAAGEWLNRQPQGPALDRAKSAFSSVAARRDPESAMEWAKTITEPNLRQGGMQLVYQQWVKKDAAAANASLEQSGLPPEQIESIKKAAANQPKASPTGFRVR
;
A
#
# COMPACT_ATOMS: atom_id res chain seq x y z
N GLY A 1 0.53 25.83 -24.45
CA GLY A 1 0.47 26.00 -22.98
C GLY A 1 1.35 24.99 -22.27
N ALA A 2 1.40 24.97 -20.93
CA ALA A 2 2.26 24.05 -20.16
C ALA A 2 2.06 22.56 -20.53
N MET A 3 0.84 22.18 -20.91
CA MET A 3 0.50 20.83 -21.38
C MET A 3 0.98 20.52 -22.80
N ASP A 4 1.14 21.53 -23.67
CA ASP A 4 1.65 21.32 -25.04
C ASP A 4 3.16 21.12 -25.03
N TRP A 5 3.87 21.88 -24.19
CA TRP A 5 5.31 21.71 -23.98
C TRP A 5 5.68 20.32 -23.45
N LEU A 6 4.87 19.73 -22.54
CA LEU A 6 5.07 18.35 -22.09
C LEU A 6 5.08 17.33 -23.24
N ARG A 7 4.31 17.58 -24.32
CA ARG A 7 4.25 16.67 -25.47
C ARG A 7 5.48 16.74 -26.36
N GLU A 8 6.30 17.77 -26.24
CA GLU A 8 7.53 17.97 -27.03
C GLU A 8 8.77 17.34 -26.37
N LEU A 9 8.69 17.02 -25.07
CA LEU A 9 9.80 16.43 -24.31
C LEU A 9 10.12 14.99 -24.73
N PRO A 10 11.38 14.53 -24.57
CA PRO A 10 11.72 13.12 -24.63
C PRO A 10 10.81 12.28 -23.72
N GLN A 11 10.49 11.05 -24.14
CA GLN A 11 9.51 10.20 -23.44
C GLN A 11 9.86 9.99 -21.95
N GLU A 12 11.13 9.80 -21.63
CA GLU A 12 11.60 9.60 -20.26
C GLU A 12 11.34 10.85 -19.38
N GLU A 13 11.78 12.02 -19.84
CA GLU A 13 11.59 13.30 -19.13
C GLU A 13 10.10 13.65 -18.97
N ARG A 14 9.32 13.43 -20.04
CA ARG A 14 7.86 13.59 -20.00
C ARG A 14 7.23 12.68 -18.96
N SER A 15 7.66 11.43 -18.88
CA SER A 15 7.11 10.46 -17.93
C SER A 15 7.47 10.82 -16.50
N ALA A 16 8.71 11.23 -16.24
CA ALA A 16 9.16 11.68 -14.93
C ALA A 16 8.41 12.93 -14.44
N LEU A 17 8.23 13.93 -15.31
CA LEU A 17 7.48 15.16 -14.99
C LEU A 17 5.99 14.88 -14.80
N SER A 18 5.41 14.02 -15.63
CA SER A 18 4.01 13.61 -15.49
C SER A 18 3.80 12.90 -14.14
N ASN A 19 4.68 11.97 -13.77
CA ASN A 19 4.62 11.31 -12.47
C ASN A 19 4.71 12.32 -11.32
N SER A 20 5.66 13.26 -11.39
CA SER A 20 5.83 14.31 -10.38
C SER A 20 4.58 15.18 -10.24
N LEU A 21 3.96 15.57 -11.37
CA LEU A 21 2.70 16.31 -11.39
C LEU A 21 1.55 15.49 -10.80
N GLY A 22 1.44 14.22 -11.16
CA GLY A 22 0.43 13.31 -10.64
C GLY A 22 0.51 13.18 -9.12
N TYR A 23 1.70 13.02 -8.55
CA TYR A 23 1.88 13.00 -7.09
C TYR A 23 1.59 14.35 -6.43
N ALA A 24 1.96 15.46 -7.07
CA ALA A 24 1.57 16.78 -6.59
C ALA A 24 0.04 16.93 -6.56
N LEU A 25 -0.65 16.42 -7.58
CA LEU A 25 -2.10 16.38 -7.64
C LEU A 25 -2.70 15.46 -6.56
N ILE A 26 -2.05 14.35 -6.18
CA ILE A 26 -2.52 13.53 -5.05
C ILE A 26 -2.67 14.38 -3.77
N TRP A 27 -1.82 15.38 -3.57
CA TRP A 27 -1.92 16.25 -2.39
C TRP A 27 -2.94 17.38 -2.51
N ALA A 28 -3.24 17.83 -3.73
CA ALA A 28 -4.17 18.93 -3.99
C ALA A 28 -5.61 18.44 -4.23
N ASN A 29 -5.77 17.38 -5.03
CA ASN A 29 -7.01 16.70 -5.34
C ASN A 29 -6.71 15.21 -5.61
N PRO A 30 -6.83 14.35 -4.58
CA PRO A 30 -6.44 12.94 -4.67
C PRO A 30 -7.11 12.17 -5.80
N GLU A 31 -8.40 12.42 -6.07
CA GLU A 31 -9.12 11.72 -7.15
C GLU A 31 -8.59 12.13 -8.53
N LYS A 32 -8.32 13.41 -8.76
CA LYS A 32 -7.69 13.88 -10.00
C LYS A 32 -6.26 13.36 -10.14
N GLY A 33 -5.49 13.36 -9.05
CA GLY A 33 -4.13 12.79 -9.06
C GLY A 33 -4.12 11.29 -9.35
N ALA A 34 -5.06 10.55 -8.78
CA ALA A 34 -5.23 9.12 -9.04
C ALA A 34 -5.60 8.88 -10.50
N ALA A 35 -6.61 9.58 -11.02
CA ALA A 35 -7.01 9.49 -12.42
C ALA A 35 -5.83 9.80 -13.36
N PHE A 36 -5.08 10.87 -13.08
CA PHE A 36 -3.92 11.27 -13.87
C PHE A 36 -2.81 10.22 -13.86
N LEU A 37 -2.48 9.64 -12.69
CA LEU A 37 -1.42 8.64 -12.57
C LEU A 37 -1.78 7.29 -13.20
N LEU A 38 -3.08 6.98 -13.27
CA LEU A 38 -3.61 5.74 -13.86
C LEU A 38 -3.86 5.86 -15.37
N GLU A 39 -3.92 7.09 -15.90
CA GLU A 39 -4.18 7.33 -17.33
C GLU A 39 -3.08 6.69 -18.20
N GLY A 40 -3.50 5.95 -19.23
CA GLY A 40 -2.60 5.31 -20.19
C GLY A 40 -1.81 4.12 -19.64
N ALA A 41 -2.03 3.70 -18.40
CA ALA A 41 -1.40 2.52 -17.83
C ALA A 41 -1.89 1.23 -18.50
N THR A 42 -0.96 0.34 -18.84
CA THR A 42 -1.31 -0.99 -19.35
C THR A 42 -1.85 -1.88 -18.22
N GLU A 43 -2.55 -2.96 -18.56
CA GLU A 43 -3.04 -3.93 -17.57
C GLU A 43 -1.92 -4.50 -16.67
N GLU A 44 -0.72 -4.65 -17.23
CA GLU A 44 0.48 -5.07 -16.50
C GLU A 44 0.98 -4.01 -15.51
N GLU A 45 0.88 -2.73 -15.87
CA GLU A 45 1.31 -1.62 -15.02
C GLU A 45 0.31 -1.28 -13.92
N LEU A 46 -1.00 -1.47 -14.17
CA LEU A 46 -2.08 -1.04 -13.29
C LEU A 46 -1.88 -1.44 -11.82
N PRO A 47 -1.53 -2.70 -11.47
CA PRO A 47 -1.31 -3.07 -10.08
C PRO A 47 -0.26 -2.23 -9.36
N ASN A 48 0.85 -1.94 -10.03
CA ASN A 48 1.91 -1.12 -9.44
C ASN A 48 1.48 0.34 -9.32
N ARG A 49 0.77 0.88 -10.31
CA ARG A 49 0.27 2.27 -10.26
C ARG A 49 -0.78 2.46 -9.17
N TYR A 50 -1.73 1.54 -9.04
CA TYR A 50 -2.74 1.56 -7.96
C TYR A 50 -2.08 1.53 -6.57
N SER A 51 -1.10 0.64 -6.37
CA SER A 51 -0.32 0.56 -5.14
C SER A 51 0.37 1.87 -4.80
N GLN A 52 0.97 2.54 -5.80
CA GLN A 52 1.65 3.82 -5.61
C GLN A 52 0.69 4.95 -5.26
N VAL A 53 -0.41 5.08 -6.01
CA VAL A 53 -1.47 6.07 -5.77
C VAL A 53 -2.02 5.95 -4.36
N VAL A 54 -2.41 4.74 -3.96
CA VAL A 54 -3.04 4.53 -2.66
C VAL A 54 -2.04 4.71 -1.51
N SER A 55 -0.78 4.32 -1.71
CA SER A 55 0.27 4.55 -0.71
C SER A 55 0.46 6.05 -0.47
N ALA A 56 0.54 6.84 -1.54
CA ALA A 56 0.68 8.29 -1.44
C ALA A 56 -0.55 8.92 -0.77
N TRP A 57 -1.76 8.54 -1.18
CA TRP A 57 -3.00 9.10 -0.65
C TRP A 57 -3.22 8.72 0.83
N ALA A 58 -3.09 7.44 1.18
CA ALA A 58 -3.40 6.93 2.52
C ALA A 58 -2.48 7.49 3.61
N THR A 59 -1.28 7.96 3.27
CA THR A 59 -0.38 8.63 4.25
C THR A 59 -1.01 9.89 4.86
N ARG A 60 -1.85 10.61 4.11
CA ARG A 60 -2.54 11.81 4.58
C ARG A 60 -3.95 11.50 5.02
N ASN A 61 -4.73 10.85 4.16
CA ASN A 61 -6.14 10.58 4.39
C ASN A 61 -6.48 9.11 4.09
N PRO A 62 -6.25 8.19 5.04
CA PRO A 62 -6.52 6.77 4.85
C PRO A 62 -8.02 6.49 4.66
N ASN A 63 -8.91 7.26 5.30
CA ASN A 63 -10.35 7.05 5.16
C ASN A 63 -10.82 7.30 3.72
N ALA A 64 -10.47 8.46 3.15
CA ALA A 64 -10.85 8.79 1.77
C ALA A 64 -10.18 7.85 0.75
N ALA A 65 -8.94 7.43 0.99
CA ALA A 65 -8.26 6.45 0.14
C ALA A 65 -8.96 5.08 0.18
N GLY A 66 -9.40 4.62 1.36
CA GLY A 66 -10.17 3.38 1.51
C GLY A 66 -11.54 3.47 0.84
N GLU A 67 -12.24 4.60 0.97
CA GLU A 67 -13.50 4.84 0.24
C GLU A 67 -13.30 4.78 -1.28
N TRP A 68 -12.21 5.37 -1.79
CA TRP A 68 -11.87 5.28 -3.20
C TRP A 68 -11.61 3.84 -3.62
N LEU A 69 -10.82 3.07 -2.86
CA LEU A 69 -10.57 1.66 -3.13
C LEU A 69 -11.84 0.81 -3.21
N ASN A 70 -12.82 1.08 -2.34
CA ASN A 70 -14.11 0.37 -2.34
C ASN A 70 -14.92 0.58 -3.63
N ARG A 71 -14.63 1.63 -4.41
CA ARG A 71 -15.29 1.92 -5.69
C ARG A 71 -14.55 1.35 -6.91
N GLN A 72 -13.40 0.73 -6.71
CA GLN A 72 -12.56 0.24 -7.81
C GLN A 72 -13.02 -1.15 -8.28
N PRO A 73 -12.80 -1.50 -9.56
CA PRO A 73 -13.13 -2.82 -10.07
C PRO A 73 -12.30 -3.90 -9.36
N GLN A 74 -12.93 -5.06 -9.11
CA GLN A 74 -12.23 -6.23 -8.57
C GLN A 74 -11.18 -6.72 -9.57
N GLY A 75 -10.06 -7.23 -9.04
CA GLY A 75 -9.00 -7.82 -9.84
C GLY A 75 -7.60 -7.60 -9.24
N PRO A 76 -6.55 -8.04 -9.95
CA PRO A 76 -5.17 -8.01 -9.44
C PRO A 76 -4.70 -6.60 -9.05
N ALA A 77 -5.15 -5.58 -9.77
CA ALA A 77 -4.77 -4.20 -9.47
C ALA A 77 -5.33 -3.72 -8.13
N LEU A 78 -6.61 -4.00 -7.85
CA LEU A 78 -7.24 -3.65 -6.58
C LEU A 78 -6.63 -4.45 -5.42
N ASP A 79 -6.35 -5.74 -5.62
CA ASP A 79 -5.71 -6.56 -4.59
C ASP A 79 -4.33 -6.03 -4.21
N ARG A 80 -3.53 -5.60 -5.19
CA ARG A 80 -2.23 -4.97 -4.95
C ARG A 80 -2.39 -3.63 -4.20
N ALA A 81 -3.39 -2.84 -4.57
CA ALA A 81 -3.71 -1.59 -3.88
C ALA A 81 -4.13 -1.82 -2.42
N LYS A 82 -5.02 -2.80 -2.16
CA LYS A 82 -5.45 -3.19 -0.81
C LYS A 82 -4.27 -3.63 0.05
N SER A 83 -3.35 -4.41 -0.51
CA SER A 83 -2.11 -4.82 0.19
C SER A 83 -1.28 -3.60 0.60
N ALA A 84 -1.06 -2.66 -0.33
CA ALA A 84 -0.33 -1.44 -0.06
C ALA A 84 -1.03 -0.54 0.98
N PHE A 85 -2.35 -0.37 0.84
CA PHE A 85 -3.19 0.37 1.77
C PHE A 85 -3.09 -0.20 3.18
N SER A 86 -3.24 -1.52 3.32
CA SER A 86 -3.14 -2.23 4.61
C SER A 86 -1.78 -1.96 5.27
N SER A 87 -0.70 -2.01 4.51
CA SER A 87 0.65 -1.75 5.02
C SER A 87 0.83 -0.31 5.55
N VAL A 88 0.25 0.68 4.86
CA VAL A 88 0.29 2.08 5.27
C VAL A 88 -0.61 2.33 6.48
N ALA A 89 -1.82 1.79 6.46
CA ALA A 89 -2.81 1.93 7.53
C ALA A 89 -2.33 1.31 8.84
N ALA A 90 -1.57 0.21 8.79
CA ALA A 90 -1.11 -0.54 9.95
C ALA A 90 -0.34 0.30 11.00
N ARG A 91 0.32 1.37 10.55
CA ARG A 91 1.05 2.29 11.45
C ARG A 91 0.11 3.05 12.40
N ARG A 92 -1.10 3.35 11.94
CA ARG A 92 -2.10 4.15 12.68
C ARG A 92 -3.15 3.25 13.29
N ASP A 93 -3.73 2.39 12.47
CA ASP A 93 -4.83 1.49 12.80
C ASP A 93 -4.53 0.08 12.25
N PRO A 94 -3.81 -0.75 13.02
CA PRO A 94 -3.47 -2.10 12.60
C PRO A 94 -4.66 -3.06 12.56
N GLU A 95 -5.74 -2.78 13.29
CA GLU A 95 -6.96 -3.59 13.28
C GLU A 95 -7.69 -3.42 11.95
N SER A 96 -8.00 -2.17 11.58
CA SER A 96 -8.58 -1.87 10.26
C SER A 96 -7.68 -2.34 9.11
N ALA A 97 -6.36 -2.18 9.25
CA ALA A 97 -5.40 -2.67 8.25
C ALA A 97 -5.46 -4.20 8.06
N MET A 98 -5.66 -4.96 9.13
CA MET A 98 -5.80 -6.40 9.06
C MET A 98 -7.09 -6.79 8.31
N GLU A 99 -8.19 -6.09 8.56
CA GLU A 99 -9.44 -6.29 7.83
C GLU A 99 -9.30 -6.00 6.33
N TRP A 100 -8.60 -4.93 5.96
CA TRP A 100 -8.28 -4.67 4.56
C TRP A 100 -7.43 -5.77 3.93
N ALA A 101 -6.43 -6.28 4.64
CA ALA A 101 -5.58 -7.36 4.15
C ALA A 101 -6.39 -8.65 3.91
N LYS A 102 -7.35 -8.98 4.81
CA LYS A 102 -8.26 -10.13 4.65
C LYS A 102 -9.12 -10.03 3.39
N THR A 103 -9.43 -8.83 2.90
CA THR A 103 -10.27 -8.60 1.72
C THR A 103 -9.54 -8.81 0.38
N ILE A 104 -8.24 -9.10 0.40
CA ILE A 104 -7.44 -9.41 -0.79
C ILE A 104 -7.84 -10.79 -1.31
N THR A 105 -8.20 -10.89 -2.60
CA THR A 105 -8.71 -12.14 -3.17
C THR A 105 -7.58 -13.14 -3.47
N GLU A 106 -6.44 -12.67 -3.99
CA GLU A 106 -5.27 -13.51 -4.27
C GLU A 106 -4.64 -14.04 -2.95
N PRO A 107 -4.59 -15.37 -2.76
CA PRO A 107 -4.20 -15.97 -1.48
C PRO A 107 -2.81 -15.59 -0.98
N ASN A 108 -1.80 -15.57 -1.85
CA ASN A 108 -0.43 -15.30 -1.42
C ASN A 108 -0.24 -13.84 -1.01
N LEU A 109 -0.86 -12.92 -1.74
CA LEU A 109 -0.86 -11.50 -1.47
C LEU A 109 -1.68 -11.16 -0.22
N ARG A 110 -2.78 -11.88 0.03
CA ARG A 110 -3.52 -11.80 1.29
C ARG A 110 -2.64 -12.19 2.47
N GLN A 111 -2.02 -13.36 2.42
CA GLN A 111 -1.09 -13.82 3.46
C GLN A 111 0.06 -12.82 3.68
N GLY A 112 0.68 -12.35 2.59
CA GLY A 112 1.76 -11.36 2.65
C GLY A 112 1.33 -10.01 3.24
N GLY A 113 0.13 -9.53 2.87
CA GLY A 113 -0.46 -8.32 3.43
C GLY A 113 -0.69 -8.44 4.93
N MET A 114 -1.32 -9.54 5.37
CA MET A 114 -1.58 -9.82 6.78
C MET A 114 -0.29 -9.97 7.59
N GLN A 115 0.73 -10.61 7.01
CA GLN A 115 2.05 -10.72 7.62
C GLN A 115 2.67 -9.34 7.87
N LEU A 116 2.61 -8.43 6.89
CA LEU A 116 3.14 -7.07 7.03
C LEU A 116 2.39 -6.26 8.09
N VAL A 117 1.06 -6.38 8.16
CA VAL A 117 0.25 -5.75 9.22
C VAL A 117 0.62 -6.32 10.59
N TYR A 118 0.63 -7.65 10.73
CA TYR A 118 0.98 -8.33 11.97
C TYR A 118 2.37 -7.93 12.48
N GLN A 119 3.37 -7.85 11.60
CA GLN A 119 4.73 -7.44 11.96
C GLN A 119 4.82 -6.03 12.55
N GLN A 120 3.94 -5.11 12.11
CA GLN A 120 3.87 -3.77 12.69
C GLN A 120 3.04 -3.79 13.98
N TRP A 121 1.93 -4.51 13.99
CA TRP A 121 0.99 -4.54 15.11
C TRP A 121 1.58 -5.22 16.35
N VAL A 122 2.27 -6.35 16.19
CA VAL A 122 2.83 -7.13 17.32
C VAL A 122 3.84 -6.31 18.15
N LYS A 123 4.47 -5.29 17.54
CA LYS A 123 5.39 -4.37 18.21
C LYS A 123 4.66 -3.35 19.11
N LYS A 124 3.38 -3.07 18.83
CA LYS A 124 2.52 -2.13 19.55
C LYS A 124 1.62 -2.84 20.56
N ASP A 125 1.01 -3.95 20.14
CA ASP A 125 0.11 -4.78 20.95
C ASP A 125 0.16 -6.21 20.44
N ALA A 126 0.94 -7.05 21.12
CA ALA A 126 1.11 -8.45 20.75
C ALA A 126 -0.16 -9.29 21.02
N ALA A 127 -0.94 -8.96 22.05
CA ALA A 127 -2.12 -9.72 22.40
C ALA A 127 -3.20 -9.56 21.33
N ALA A 128 -3.49 -8.31 20.95
CA ALA A 128 -4.47 -8.01 19.91
C ALA A 128 -4.01 -8.53 18.52
N ALA A 129 -2.73 -8.37 18.18
CA ALA A 129 -2.19 -8.88 16.92
C ALA A 129 -2.30 -10.40 16.80
N ASN A 130 -2.00 -11.15 17.87
CA ASN A 130 -2.14 -12.60 17.89
C ASN A 130 -3.60 -13.03 17.76
N ALA A 131 -4.50 -12.41 18.52
CA ALA A 131 -5.93 -12.72 18.47
C ALA A 131 -6.52 -12.49 17.07
N SER A 132 -6.16 -11.37 16.43
CA SER A 132 -6.63 -11.05 15.07
C SER A 132 -6.11 -12.02 14.02
N LEU A 133 -4.83 -12.44 14.15
CA LEU A 133 -4.23 -13.43 13.25
C LEU A 133 -4.86 -14.82 13.43
N GLU A 134 -5.20 -15.21 14.66
CA GLU A 134 -5.89 -16.48 14.96
C GLU A 134 -7.32 -16.51 14.42
N GLN A 135 -8.00 -15.36 14.40
CA GLN A 135 -9.36 -15.21 13.85
C GLN A 135 -9.36 -14.90 12.34
N SER A 136 -8.20 -14.97 11.69
CA SER A 136 -8.08 -14.49 10.31
C SER A 136 -8.53 -15.47 9.23
N GLY A 137 -8.79 -16.72 9.60
CA GLY A 137 -9.17 -17.80 8.68
C GLY A 137 -7.99 -18.40 7.91
N LEU A 138 -6.75 -18.00 8.19
CA LEU A 138 -5.57 -18.70 7.66
C LEU A 138 -5.38 -20.08 8.32
N PRO A 139 -4.85 -21.07 7.60
CA PRO A 139 -4.44 -22.34 8.19
C PRO A 139 -3.42 -22.13 9.34
N PRO A 140 -3.44 -22.98 10.38
CA PRO A 140 -2.53 -22.87 11.52
C PRO A 140 -1.04 -22.78 11.13
N GLU A 141 -0.63 -23.50 10.07
CA GLU A 141 0.75 -23.46 9.57
C GLU A 141 1.16 -22.07 9.05
N GLN A 142 0.24 -21.36 8.40
CA GLN A 142 0.49 -19.99 7.91
C GLN A 142 0.53 -19.00 9.07
N ILE A 143 -0.34 -19.15 10.06
CA ILE A 143 -0.32 -18.34 11.28
C ILE A 143 1.05 -18.50 11.99
N GLU A 144 1.49 -19.73 12.20
CA GLU A 144 2.79 -20.02 12.81
C GLU A 144 3.96 -19.45 11.99
N SER A 145 3.90 -19.57 10.66
CA SER A 145 4.90 -18.98 9.76
C SER A 145 4.99 -17.45 9.92
N ILE A 146 3.84 -16.76 9.96
CA ILE A 146 3.77 -15.31 10.15
C ILE A 146 4.33 -14.90 11.52
N LYS A 147 3.95 -15.62 12.60
CA LYS A 147 4.46 -15.36 13.96
C LYS A 147 5.98 -15.52 14.03
N LYS A 148 6.53 -16.61 13.46
CA LYS A 148 7.97 -16.86 13.40
C LYS A 148 8.72 -15.81 12.58
N ALA A 149 8.18 -15.42 11.42
CA ALA A 149 8.77 -14.40 10.57
C ALA A 149 8.89 -13.05 11.28
N ALA A 150 7.91 -12.68 12.10
CA ALA A 150 7.96 -11.45 12.89
C ALA A 150 8.99 -11.53 14.04
N ALA A 151 9.12 -12.68 14.70
CA ALA A 151 10.08 -12.89 15.79
C ALA A 151 11.54 -12.84 15.33
N ASN A 152 11.82 -13.30 14.10
CA ASN A 152 13.17 -13.36 13.54
C ASN A 152 13.61 -12.06 12.83
N GLN A 153 12.84 -10.97 12.91
CA GLN A 153 13.27 -9.70 12.33
C GLN A 153 14.40 -9.08 13.16
N PRO A 154 15.54 -8.67 12.55
CA PRO A 154 16.54 -7.90 13.25
C PRO A 154 15.89 -6.62 13.78
N LYS A 155 16.08 -6.32 15.08
CA LYS A 155 15.73 -5.01 15.63
C LYS A 155 16.44 -3.97 14.77
N ALA A 156 15.70 -3.09 14.10
CA ALA A 156 16.28 -2.07 13.24
C ALA A 156 17.41 -1.37 14.00
N SER A 157 18.66 -1.51 13.52
CA SER A 157 19.78 -0.77 14.09
C SER A 157 19.44 0.72 14.04
N PRO A 158 19.56 1.48 15.13
CA PRO A 158 19.43 2.92 15.04
C PRO A 158 20.50 3.39 14.07
N THR A 159 20.10 3.86 12.90
CA THR A 159 21.01 4.41 11.90
C THR A 159 21.57 5.71 12.47
N GLY A 160 22.61 5.59 13.30
CA GLY A 160 23.43 6.70 13.74
C GLY A 160 24.14 7.25 12.52
N PHE A 161 23.61 8.35 11.99
CA PHE A 161 24.26 9.14 10.96
C PHE A 161 25.54 9.71 11.58
N ARG A 162 26.68 9.04 11.38
CA ARG A 162 27.99 9.63 11.67
C ARG A 162 28.34 10.52 10.48
N VAL A 163 28.06 11.81 10.62
CA VAL A 163 28.70 12.85 9.83
C VAL A 163 30.19 12.80 10.16
N ARG A 164 31.04 12.60 9.15
CA ARG A 164 32.46 12.91 9.23
C ARG A 164 32.67 14.33 8.72
#